data_AF-A0A640Y815-F1
#
_entry.id   AF-A0A640Y815-F1
#
_cell.length_a   1.000
_cell.length_b   1.000
_cell.length_c   1.000
_cell.angle_alpha   90.00
_cell.angle_beta   90.00
_cell.angle_gamma   90.00
#
_symmetry.space_group_name_H-M   'P 1'
#
loop_
_entity.id
_entity.type
_entity.pdbx_description
1 polymer ?
#
loop_
_entity_poly.entity_id
_entity_poly.type
_entity_poly.pdbx_seq_one_letter_code
_entity_poly.pdbx_strand_id
1 'polypeptide(L)'
;MLEVPLEPTGGSGVAGSVTFGVAGGEQVYADVDVDGLDPRPAKGTANLLWLMIGDRGGFPLQTPLVPDRNGGFSGRIAVPTAIAFTVGRQADSLRVSTTPLDAISSAAEQAIEQQVPIIPFVGDELASGKIPLISEGGGGGDATGPTG
;
A
#
# COMPACT_ATOMS: atom_id res chain seq x y z
N MET A 1 -7.50 1.57 13.45
CA MET A 1 -7.47 1.38 11.99
C MET A 1 -7.10 2.70 11.36
N LEU A 2 -6.33 2.65 10.28
CA LEU A 2 -5.90 3.83 9.52
C LEU A 2 -6.45 3.72 8.12
N GLU A 3 -7.31 4.66 7.72
CA GLU A 3 -7.86 4.72 6.36
C GLU A 3 -7.05 5.71 5.52
N VAL A 4 -6.73 5.31 4.30
CA VAL A 4 -5.99 6.09 3.32
C VAL A 4 -6.83 6.18 2.05
N PRO A 5 -7.36 7.36 1.69
CA PRO A 5 -8.06 7.54 0.43
C PRO A 5 -7.07 7.44 -0.74
N LEU A 6 -7.49 6.80 -1.82
CA LEU A 6 -6.76 6.68 -3.08
C LEU A 6 -7.42 7.57 -4.13
N GLU A 7 -6.65 8.51 -4.67
CA GLU A 7 -7.07 9.43 -5.73
C GLU A 7 -6.52 9.00 -7.09
N PRO A 8 -7.27 9.18 -8.19
CA PRO A 8 -6.79 8.86 -9.54
C PRO A 8 -5.53 9.64 -9.92
N THR A 9 -4.55 8.94 -10.49
CA THR A 9 -3.37 9.52 -11.12
C THR A 9 -3.53 9.49 -12.64
N GLY A 10 -3.07 10.55 -13.33
CA GLY A 10 -2.93 10.54 -14.79
C GLY A 10 -4.21 10.34 -15.59
N GLY A 11 -5.39 10.55 -14.99
CA GLY A 11 -6.69 10.33 -15.65
C GLY A 11 -7.13 8.87 -15.74
N SER A 12 -6.51 7.97 -14.97
CA SER A 12 -6.86 6.53 -14.92
C SER A 12 -8.33 6.24 -14.59
N GLY A 13 -8.98 7.15 -13.84
CA GLY A 13 -10.30 6.94 -13.27
C GLY A 13 -10.33 5.98 -12.08
N VAL A 14 -9.17 5.45 -11.67
CA VAL A 14 -9.05 4.48 -10.56
C VAL A 14 -9.05 5.23 -9.23
N ALA A 15 -9.95 4.88 -8.32
CA ALA A 15 -10.10 5.53 -7.02
C ALA A 15 -10.56 4.53 -5.97
N GLY A 16 -10.45 4.89 -4.69
CA GLY A 16 -10.96 4.05 -3.61
C GLY A 16 -10.33 4.37 -2.26
N SER A 17 -10.17 3.36 -1.42
CA SER A 17 -9.48 3.49 -0.14
C SER A 17 -8.74 2.21 0.26
N VAL A 18 -7.79 2.39 1.17
CA VAL A 18 -7.09 1.29 1.84
C VAL A 18 -7.19 1.52 3.33
N THR A 19 -7.70 0.53 4.06
CA THR A 19 -7.76 0.52 5.52
C THR A 19 -6.75 -0.45 6.10
N PHE A 20 -5.79 0.07 6.86
CA PHE A 20 -4.85 -0.75 7.61
C PHE A 20 -5.42 -1.15 8.97
N GLY A 21 -5.28 -2.44 9.27
CA GLY A 21 -5.66 -3.04 10.55
C GLY A 21 -4.66 -4.07 11.04
N VAL A 22 -4.88 -4.54 12.28
CA VAL A 22 -4.10 -5.62 12.90
C VAL A 22 -5.06 -6.74 13.28
N ALA A 23 -4.75 -7.95 12.84
CA ALA A 23 -5.48 -9.17 13.18
C ALA A 23 -4.65 -10.01 14.17
N GLY A 24 -5.32 -10.58 15.17
CA GLY A 24 -4.67 -11.48 16.14
C GLY A 24 -3.55 -10.85 16.97
N GLY A 25 -3.47 -9.52 17.05
CA GLY A 25 -2.48 -8.78 17.84
C GLY A 25 -1.17 -8.46 17.14
N GLU A 26 -0.81 -9.17 16.06
CA GLU A 26 0.50 -9.02 15.40
C GLU A 26 0.44 -8.91 13.87
N GLN A 27 -0.57 -9.50 13.21
CA GLN A 27 -0.61 -9.57 11.76
C GLN A 27 -1.25 -8.31 11.16
N VAL A 28 -0.45 -7.47 10.51
CA VAL A 28 -0.96 -6.32 9.75
C VAL A 28 -1.66 -6.79 8.47
N TYR A 29 -2.78 -6.15 8.13
CA TYR A 29 -3.48 -6.33 6.87
C TYR A 29 -3.91 -4.99 6.28
N ALA A 30 -4.12 -4.99 4.98
CA ALA A 30 -4.73 -3.92 4.21
C ALA A 30 -6.05 -4.41 3.64
N ASP A 31 -7.16 -3.83 4.10
CA ASP A 31 -8.46 -3.97 3.44
C ASP A 31 -8.51 -2.92 2.33
N VAL A 32 -8.60 -3.38 1.09
CA VAL A 32 -8.52 -2.54 -0.12
C VAL A 32 -9.89 -2.56 -0.78
N ASP A 33 -10.38 -1.39 -1.12
CA ASP A 33 -11.60 -1.19 -1.90
C ASP A 33 -11.30 -0.17 -2.99
N VAL A 34 -11.29 -0.60 -4.25
CA VAL A 34 -10.96 0.25 -5.40
C VAL A 34 -11.89 -0.03 -6.57
N ASP A 35 -12.22 1.04 -7.30
CA ASP A 35 -12.98 1.01 -8.54
C ASP A 35 -12.15 1.54 -9.70
N GLY A 36 -12.60 1.27 -10.93
CA GLY A 36 -12.03 1.82 -12.16
C GLY A 36 -10.83 1.06 -12.72
N LEU A 37 -10.46 -0.09 -12.16
CA LEU A 37 -9.43 -0.95 -12.73
C LEU A 37 -9.89 -1.52 -14.08
N ASP A 38 -8.96 -1.80 -15.00
CA ASP A 38 -9.28 -2.51 -16.23
C ASP A 38 -9.74 -3.95 -15.91
N PRO A 39 -10.99 -4.34 -16.19
CA PRO A 39 -11.48 -5.69 -15.92
C PRO A 39 -10.80 -6.78 -16.77
N ARG A 40 -10.02 -6.39 -17.79
CA ARG A 40 -9.28 -7.29 -18.68
C ARG A 40 -7.84 -6.78 -18.87
N PRO A 41 -7.01 -6.82 -17.81
CA PRO A 41 -5.65 -6.32 -17.88
C PRO A 41 -4.87 -7.04 -18.99
N ALA A 42 -3.92 -6.32 -19.60
CA ALA A 42 -3.07 -6.87 -20.65
C ALA A 42 -2.34 -8.13 -20.16
N LYS A 43 -2.15 -9.11 -21.06
CA LYS A 43 -1.42 -10.34 -20.73
C LYS A 43 -0.01 -9.99 -20.22
N GLY A 44 0.39 -10.63 -19.14
CA GLY A 44 1.70 -10.39 -18.51
C GLY A 44 1.76 -9.16 -17.61
N THR A 45 0.61 -8.53 -17.31
CA THR A 45 0.52 -7.44 -16.33
C THR A 45 -0.32 -7.85 -15.12
N ALA A 46 -0.09 -7.19 -14.00
CA ALA A 46 -0.88 -7.32 -12.78
C ALA A 46 -1.14 -5.95 -12.15
N ASN A 47 -2.33 -5.78 -11.58
CA ASN A 47 -2.62 -4.64 -10.74
C ASN A 47 -2.08 -4.89 -9.34
N LEU A 48 -1.27 -3.99 -8.81
CA LEU A 48 -0.60 -4.16 -7.51
C LEU A 48 -0.81 -2.95 -6.63
N LEU A 49 -0.98 -3.19 -5.33
CA LEU A 49 -0.88 -2.17 -4.29
C LEU A 49 0.56 -2.11 -3.79
N TRP A 50 1.10 -0.90 -3.68
CA TRP A 50 2.45 -0.61 -3.23
C TRP A 50 2.45 0.16 -1.92
N LEU A 51 3.32 -0.25 -1.00
CA LEU A 51 3.74 0.56 0.14
C LEU A 51 4.98 1.37 -0.28
N MET A 52 4.85 2.69 -0.42
CA MET A 52 5.87 3.54 -1.01
C MET A 52 6.67 4.28 0.06
N ILE A 53 8.00 4.33 -0.14
CA ILE A 53 8.94 5.12 0.66
C ILE A 53 9.51 6.21 -0.27
N GLY A 54 9.01 7.44 -0.11
CA GLY A 54 9.23 8.53 -1.04
C GLY A 54 8.70 8.23 -2.44
N ASP A 55 9.23 8.94 -3.43
CA ASP A 55 8.69 8.88 -4.79
C ASP A 55 9.25 7.76 -5.66
N ARG A 56 10.31 7.08 -5.21
CA ARG A 56 11.16 6.27 -6.07
C ARG A 56 11.09 4.77 -5.83
N GLY A 57 10.74 4.35 -4.63
CA GLY A 57 10.83 2.95 -4.26
C GLY A 57 9.78 2.55 -3.25
N GLY A 58 9.46 1.28 -3.24
CA GLY A 58 8.45 0.72 -2.36
C GLY A 58 8.49 -0.78 -2.33
N PHE A 59 7.47 -1.34 -1.71
CA PHE A 59 7.23 -2.77 -1.64
C PHE A 59 5.87 -3.09 -2.28
N PRO A 60 5.82 -3.88 -3.37
CA PRO A 60 4.56 -4.34 -3.92
C PRO A 60 3.99 -5.45 -3.01
N LEU A 61 2.73 -5.31 -2.60
CA LEU A 61 2.05 -6.42 -1.97
C LEU A 61 1.81 -7.52 -3.00
N GLN A 62 2.22 -8.75 -2.67
CA GLN A 62 2.30 -9.86 -3.62
C GLN A 62 0.94 -10.36 -4.12
N THR A 63 -0.16 -9.96 -3.47
CA THR A 63 -1.52 -10.32 -3.89
C THR A 63 -1.99 -9.35 -4.99
N PRO A 64 -2.23 -9.82 -6.22
CA PRO A 64 -2.75 -8.97 -7.29
C PRO A 64 -4.17 -8.50 -6.97
N LEU A 65 -4.48 -7.27 -7.35
CA LEU A 65 -5.83 -6.72 -7.34
C LEU A 65 -6.54 -7.25 -8.58
N VAL A 66 -7.25 -8.37 -8.46
CA VAL A 66 -7.97 -8.99 -9.59
C VAL A 66 -9.37 -8.35 -9.69
N PRO A 67 -9.62 -7.46 -10.65
CA PRO A 67 -10.89 -6.77 -10.74
C PRO A 67 -12.02 -7.71 -11.13
N ASP A 68 -13.22 -7.37 -10.71
CA ASP A 68 -14.45 -7.97 -11.19
C ASP A 68 -14.82 -7.48 -12.60
N ARG A 69 -16.01 -7.85 -13.09
CA ARG A 69 -16.46 -7.48 -14.44
C ARG A 69 -16.71 -5.98 -14.63
N ASN A 70 -16.83 -5.23 -13.54
CA ASN A 70 -17.08 -3.79 -13.54
C ASN A 70 -15.81 -2.97 -13.25
N GLY A 71 -14.67 -3.63 -13.04
CA GLY A 71 -13.41 -2.95 -12.70
C GLY A 71 -13.25 -2.67 -11.21
N GLY A 72 -14.09 -3.26 -10.36
CA GLY A 72 -14.00 -3.14 -8.90
C GLY A 72 -13.14 -4.23 -8.28
N PHE A 73 -12.44 -3.92 -7.20
CA PHE A 73 -11.76 -4.90 -6.34
C PHE A 73 -12.04 -4.56 -4.87
N SER A 74 -12.53 -5.53 -4.12
CA SER A 74 -12.65 -5.44 -2.67
C SER A 74 -12.05 -6.69 -2.04
N GLY A 75 -11.07 -6.52 -1.15
CA GLY A 75 -10.37 -7.66 -0.57
C GLY A 75 -9.37 -7.31 0.52
N ARG A 76 -9.01 -8.33 1.29
CA ARG A 76 -8.00 -8.25 2.35
C ARG A 76 -6.67 -8.79 1.87
N ILE A 77 -5.61 -8.01 2.05
CA ILE A 77 -4.24 -8.39 1.72
C ILE A 77 -3.43 -8.44 3.02
N ALA A 78 -2.80 -9.58 3.29
CA ALA A 78 -1.87 -9.69 4.41
C ALA A 78 -0.59 -8.90 4.10
N VAL A 79 -0.17 -8.04 5.02
CA VAL A 79 1.13 -7.38 4.93
C VAL A 79 2.15 -8.25 5.67
N PRO A 80 3.17 -8.82 4.99
CA PRO A 80 4.13 -9.69 5.66
C PRO A 80 4.79 -8.97 6.85
N THR A 81 4.94 -9.67 7.99
CA THR A 81 5.41 -9.07 9.24
C THR A 81 6.75 -8.34 9.09
N ALA A 82 7.71 -8.94 8.37
CA ALA A 82 9.01 -8.31 8.09
C ALA A 82 8.88 -6.98 7.32
N ILE A 83 7.89 -6.88 6.44
CA ILE A 83 7.60 -5.66 5.66
C ILE A 83 6.89 -4.64 6.52
N ALA A 84 5.92 -5.05 7.34
CA ALA A 84 5.26 -4.16 8.29
C ALA A 84 6.28 -3.47 9.23
N PHE A 85 7.30 -4.22 9.70
CA PHE A 85 8.37 -3.66 10.53
C PHE A 85 9.34 -2.75 9.76
N THR A 86 9.75 -3.15 8.54
CA THR A 86 10.81 -2.44 7.80
C THR A 86 10.26 -1.26 7.00
N VAL A 87 9.19 -1.49 6.25
CA VAL A 87 8.59 -0.52 5.31
C VAL A 87 7.44 0.23 5.97
N GLY A 88 6.63 -0.42 6.80
CA GLY A 88 5.42 0.20 7.37
C GLY A 88 5.67 1.47 8.19
N ARG A 89 6.85 1.62 8.80
CA ARG A 89 7.23 2.85 9.54
C ARG A 89 7.80 3.97 8.66
N GLN A 90 8.24 3.63 7.46
CA GLN A 90 8.88 4.56 6.52
C GLN A 90 7.96 4.93 5.37
N ALA A 91 6.91 4.14 5.15
CA ALA A 91 5.97 4.36 4.08
C ALA A 91 5.21 5.66 4.30
N ASP A 92 5.24 6.54 3.31
CA ASP A 92 4.55 7.84 3.33
C ASP A 92 3.34 7.87 2.39
N SER A 93 3.23 6.89 1.51
CA SER A 93 2.19 6.83 0.51
C SER A 93 1.88 5.40 0.07
N LEU A 94 0.71 5.25 -0.55
CA LEU A 94 0.26 4.08 -1.25
C LEU A 94 0.15 4.40 -2.73
N ARG A 95 0.42 3.40 -3.57
CA ARG A 95 0.15 3.49 -5.00
C ARG A 95 -0.52 2.22 -5.50
N VAL A 96 -1.49 2.39 -6.38
CA VAL A 96 -2.03 1.33 -7.22
C VAL A 96 -1.42 1.48 -8.60
N SER A 97 -1.01 0.37 -9.21
CA SER A 97 -0.37 0.38 -10.51
C SER A 97 -0.80 -0.79 -11.37
N THR A 98 -0.73 -0.64 -12.70
CA THR A 98 -0.64 -1.76 -13.64
C THR A 98 0.82 -2.02 -13.91
N THR A 99 1.33 -3.19 -13.52
CA THR A 99 2.75 -3.50 -13.64
C THR A 99 3.02 -4.71 -14.54
N PRO A 100 3.99 -4.63 -15.47
CA PRO A 100 4.53 -5.80 -16.17
C PRO A 100 5.22 -6.77 -15.21
N LEU A 101 4.88 -8.06 -15.29
CA LEU A 101 5.40 -9.10 -14.38
C LEU A 101 6.91 -9.34 -14.54
N ASP A 102 7.44 -9.13 -15.74
CA ASP A 102 8.87 -9.18 -16.04
C ASP A 102 9.62 -8.04 -15.35
N ALA A 103 9.08 -6.82 -15.38
CA ALA A 103 9.65 -5.67 -14.68
C ALA A 103 9.71 -5.88 -13.16
N ILE A 104 8.67 -6.47 -12.55
CA ILE A 104 8.67 -6.85 -11.13
C ILE A 104 9.76 -7.88 -10.85
N SER A 105 9.87 -8.91 -11.68
CA SER A 105 10.86 -9.98 -11.50
C SER A 105 12.28 -9.41 -11.55
N SER A 106 12.60 -8.58 -12.55
CA SER A 106 13.91 -7.94 -12.67
C SER A 106 14.23 -6.99 -11.51
N ALA A 107 13.23 -6.27 -10.99
CA ALA A 107 13.42 -5.38 -9.85
C ALA A 107 13.61 -6.18 -8.54
N ALA A 108 12.88 -7.29 -8.37
CA ALA A 108 12.99 -8.17 -7.21
C ALA A 108 14.37 -8.88 -7.16
N GLU A 109 14.89 -9.34 -8.30
CA GLU A 109 16.22 -9.94 -8.40
C GLU A 109 17.30 -8.96 -7.90
N GLN A 110 17.25 -7.70 -8.31
CA GLN A 110 18.18 -6.67 -7.84
C GLN A 110 18.07 -6.39 -6.34
N ALA A 111 16.85 -6.38 -5.79
CA ALA A 111 16.63 -6.22 -4.35
C ALA A 111 17.19 -7.38 -3.53
N ILE A 112 17.09 -8.61 -4.03
CA ILE A 112 17.66 -9.80 -3.40
C ILE A 112 19.18 -9.70 -3.33
N GLU A 113 19.83 -9.28 -4.43
CA GLU A 113 21.28 -9.05 -4.46
C GLU A 113 21.73 -7.97 -3.46
N GLN A 114 20.90 -6.95 -3.27
CA GLN A 114 21.16 -5.84 -2.35
C GLN A 114 20.70 -6.11 -0.91
N GLN A 115 20.05 -7.25 -0.65
CA GLN A 115 19.47 -7.64 0.64
C GLN A 115 18.50 -6.59 1.21
N VAL A 116 17.82 -5.84 0.34
CA VAL A 116 16.80 -4.85 0.74
C VAL A 116 15.44 -5.25 0.19
N PRO A 117 14.35 -5.13 0.97
CA PRO A 117 13.02 -5.47 0.49
C PRO A 117 12.41 -4.38 -0.41
N ILE A 118 13.09 -3.24 -0.59
CA ILE A 118 12.59 -2.09 -1.33
C ILE A 118 13.08 -2.20 -2.77
N ILE A 119 12.16 -2.14 -3.72
CA ILE A 119 12.48 -2.10 -5.15
C ILE A 119 12.08 -0.74 -5.74
N PRO A 120 12.69 -0.33 -6.88
CA PRO A 120 12.19 0.79 -7.65
C PRO A 120 10.71 0.59 -8.01
N PHE A 121 9.92 1.65 -7.94
CA PHE A 121 8.55 1.60 -8.45
C PHE A 121 8.58 1.34 -9.96
N VAL A 122 7.78 0.38 -10.39
CA VAL A 122 7.64 -0.01 -11.80
C VAL A 122 6.17 -0.13 -12.15
N GLY A 123 5.84 0.12 -13.42
CA GLY A 123 4.47 0.10 -13.92
C GLY A 123 3.84 1.50 -14.04
N ASP A 124 2.62 1.50 -14.54
CA ASP A 124 1.83 2.72 -14.72
C ASP A 124 1.05 2.99 -13.44
N GLU A 125 1.28 4.15 -12.83
CA GLU A 125 0.55 4.57 -11.63
C GLU A 125 -0.91 4.89 -11.98
N LEU A 126 -1.83 4.19 -11.32
CA LEU A 126 -3.26 4.34 -11.50
C LEU A 126 -3.87 5.23 -10.42
N ALA A 127 -3.48 5.06 -9.17
CA ALA A 127 -4.00 5.84 -8.07
C ALA A 127 -2.95 5.98 -6.97
N SER A 128 -3.03 7.05 -6.18
CA SER A 128 -2.14 7.24 -5.03
C SER A 128 -2.87 7.84 -3.84
N GLY A 129 -2.34 7.58 -2.65
CA GLY A 129 -2.88 8.10 -1.39
C GLY A 129 -1.77 8.34 -0.39
N LYS A 130 -1.79 9.48 0.32
CA LYS A 130 -0.80 9.76 1.36
C LYS A 130 -1.18 9.07 2.66
N ILE A 131 -0.23 8.37 3.25
CA ILE A 131 -0.40 7.79 4.59
C ILE A 131 -0.29 8.95 5.58
N PRO A 132 -1.32 9.19 6.41
CA PRO A 132 -1.25 10.23 7.43
C PRO A 132 -0.07 9.96 8.35
N LEU A 133 0.83 10.95 8.49
CA LEU A 133 1.84 10.91 9.55
C LEU A 133 1.11 10.94 10.88
N ILE A 134 1.07 9.81 11.56
CA ILE A 134 0.61 9.76 12.94
C ILE A 134 1.69 10.47 13.75
N SER A 135 1.47 11.74 14.07
CA SER A 135 2.28 12.41 15.07
C SER A 135 2.00 11.70 16.39
N GLU A 136 2.95 10.90 16.88
CA GLU A 136 2.99 10.50 18.28
C GLU A 136 3.19 11.77 19.12
N GLY A 137 2.08 12.46 19.39
CA GLY A 137 2.01 13.73 20.10
C GLY A 137 0.76 13.77 20.95
N GLY A 138 0.70 12.91 21.96
CA GLY A 138 -0.40 12.82 22.91
C GLY A 138 -0.03 12.02 24.16
N GLY A 139 1.19 12.20 24.66
CA GLY A 139 1.66 11.59 25.90
C GLY A 139 1.78 12.64 27.02
N GLY A 140 1.03 12.42 28.10
CA GLY A 140 1.21 13.03 29.42
C GLY A 140 0.33 14.26 29.66
N GLY A 141 -0.52 14.34 30.68
CA GLY A 141 -0.71 13.52 31.86
C GLY A 141 -1.62 14.30 32.82
N ASP A 142 -2.32 13.58 33.68
CA ASP A 142 -3.13 14.08 34.79
C ASP A 142 -2.64 15.39 35.43
N ALA A 143 -3.55 16.36 35.53
CA ALA A 143 -3.56 17.32 36.63
C ALA A 143 -4.93 17.25 37.32
N THR A 144 -5.21 16.09 37.90
CA THR A 144 -6.03 16.01 39.12
C THR A 144 -5.24 16.71 40.23
N GLY A 145 -5.49 18.01 40.41
CA GLY A 145 -5.04 18.74 41.60
C GLY A 145 -6.03 18.53 42.74
N PRO A 146 -5.62 18.00 43.91
CA PRO A 146 -6.47 17.99 45.09
C PRO A 146 -6.52 19.39 45.75
N THR A 147 -7.60 19.58 46.48
CA THR A 147 -8.00 20.67 47.38
C THR A 147 -6.89 21.40 48.16
N GLY A 148 -7.05 22.73 48.27
CA GLY A 148 -6.52 23.60 49.32
C GLY A 148 -7.45 24.79 49.52
#